data_AF-A0A973R5R4-F1
#
_entry.id   AF-A0A973R5R4-F1
#
_cell.length_a   1.000
_cell.length_b   1.000
_cell.length_c   1.000
_cell.angle_alpha   90.00
_cell.angle_beta   90.00
_cell.angle_gamma   90.00
#
_symmetry.space_group_name_H-M   'P 1'
#
loop_
_entity.id
_entity.type
_entity.pdbx_description
1 polymer ?
#
loop_
_entity_poly.entity_id
_entity_poly.type
_entity_poly.pdbx_seq_one_letter_code
_entity_poly.pdbx_strand_id
1 'polypeptide(L)'
;MPSLPSKLSMPSLPSLPSRPSMPSLPGIPMPSAPAEEQWELSLAAYLRHTTELPSLALKPLGLLDRYGAVAVGPDTAGFDGDDIAWDKVIRLEVRDVVEVVSDAAMAHEAEKIRSMLPPVPGRKWVVEHAMALLGEFAGPRLTKTRGGDVVSEIVYRGALGREKTLQAGVFAALVMATWPEVRRSLTATARLRGVAVYGERESEETPGLVPNQAAPELKPPESGMQGGIAVVPE
;
A
#
# COMPACT_ATOMS: atom_id res chain seq x y z
N MET A 1 12.96 -53.08 37.67
CA MET A 1 13.61 -51.89 37.07
C MET A 1 12.90 -51.59 35.76
N PRO A 2 12.13 -50.49 35.65
CA PRO A 2 11.42 -50.16 34.42
C PRO A 2 12.29 -49.34 33.47
N SER A 3 12.20 -49.72 32.19
CA SER A 3 12.95 -49.23 31.04
C SER A 3 12.56 -47.79 30.66
N LEU A 4 13.55 -46.98 30.28
CA LEU A 4 13.39 -45.65 29.66
C LEU A 4 12.80 -45.77 28.24
N PRO A 5 11.81 -44.96 27.85
CA PRO A 5 11.38 -44.87 26.46
C PRO A 5 12.26 -43.93 25.62
N SER A 6 12.31 -44.30 24.36
CA SER A 6 13.14 -43.85 23.24
C SER A 6 13.10 -42.36 22.89
N LYS A 7 14.21 -41.95 22.25
CA LYS A 7 14.49 -40.69 21.58
C LYS A 7 13.31 -40.19 20.73
N LEU A 8 12.82 -38.98 21.01
CA LEU A 8 11.96 -38.19 20.14
C LEU A 8 12.79 -37.66 18.95
N SER A 9 12.61 -38.26 17.77
CA SER A 9 12.98 -37.63 16.50
C SER A 9 12.12 -36.39 16.30
N MET A 10 12.75 -35.22 16.19
CA MET A 10 12.06 -34.01 15.76
C MET A 10 11.83 -34.06 14.24
N PRO A 11 10.62 -33.77 13.74
CA PRO A 11 10.40 -33.56 12.31
C PRO A 11 11.02 -32.21 11.90
N SER A 12 11.79 -32.22 10.82
CA SER A 12 12.35 -31.03 10.18
C SER A 12 11.23 -30.04 9.81
N LEU A 13 11.37 -28.79 10.27
CA LEU A 13 10.46 -27.71 9.90
C LEU A 13 10.48 -27.51 8.37
N PRO A 14 9.32 -27.34 7.72
CA PRO A 14 9.27 -26.94 6.32
C PRO A 14 9.83 -25.52 6.16
N SER A 15 10.76 -25.35 5.23
CA SER A 15 11.28 -24.04 4.83
C SER A 15 10.13 -23.11 4.46
N LEU A 16 10.05 -21.95 5.12
CA LEU A 16 9.07 -20.91 4.80
C LEU A 16 9.17 -20.55 3.30
N PRO A 17 8.04 -20.32 2.60
CA PRO A 17 8.09 -19.84 1.23
C PRO A 17 8.79 -18.48 1.18
N SER A 18 9.80 -18.37 0.33
CA SER A 18 10.50 -17.11 0.06
C SER A 18 9.49 -16.01 -0.24
N ARG A 19 9.54 -14.93 0.54
CA ARG A 19 8.78 -13.69 0.32
C ARG A 19 8.90 -13.33 -1.17
N PRO A 20 7.80 -13.05 -1.89
CA PRO A 20 7.91 -12.62 -3.28
C PRO A 20 8.79 -11.38 -3.32
N SER A 21 9.93 -11.49 -4.01
CA SER A 21 10.81 -10.36 -4.27
C SER A 21 9.99 -9.31 -5.01
N MET A 22 9.69 -8.20 -4.34
CA MET A 22 9.03 -7.07 -4.99
C MET A 22 9.91 -6.61 -6.15
N PRO A 23 9.33 -6.19 -7.29
CA PRO A 23 10.12 -5.65 -8.38
C PRO A 23 10.89 -4.45 -7.85
N SER A 24 12.20 -4.60 -7.64
CA SER A 24 13.07 -3.47 -7.34
C SER A 24 13.01 -2.54 -8.53
N LEU A 25 12.69 -1.26 -8.30
CA LEU A 25 12.77 -0.23 -9.33
C LEU A 25 14.22 -0.21 -9.83
N PRO A 26 14.52 -0.68 -11.05
CA PRO A 26 15.91 -0.79 -11.49
C PRO A 26 16.48 0.62 -11.56
N GLY A 27 17.53 0.91 -10.79
CA GLY A 27 18.31 2.15 -10.88
C GLY A 27 17.82 3.37 -10.07
N ILE A 28 16.63 3.34 -9.46
CA ILE A 28 16.15 4.46 -8.63
C ILE A 28 16.14 4.01 -7.15
N PRO A 29 16.94 4.64 -6.28
CA PRO A 29 16.97 4.28 -4.86
C PRO A 29 15.61 4.53 -4.21
N MET A 30 15.18 3.65 -3.31
CA MET A 30 13.95 3.85 -2.53
C MET A 30 14.17 4.88 -1.42
N PRO A 31 13.15 5.64 -1.02
CA PRO A 31 13.29 6.59 0.08
C PRO A 31 13.48 5.86 1.43
N SER A 32 14.30 6.43 2.30
CA SER A 32 14.46 6.02 3.69
C SER A 32 13.13 6.13 4.45
N ALA A 33 12.95 5.36 5.52
CA ALA A 33 11.78 5.46 6.39
C ALA A 33 12.21 5.56 7.87
N PRO A 34 12.08 6.74 8.52
CA PRO A 34 11.64 8.04 7.98
C PRO A 34 12.54 8.60 6.87
N ALA A 35 12.05 9.56 6.09
CA ALA A 35 12.80 10.19 5.01
C ALA A 35 13.91 11.09 5.59
N GLU A 36 15.15 10.83 5.16
CA GLU A 36 16.34 11.59 5.54
C GLU A 36 16.74 12.59 4.45
N GLU A 37 16.44 12.27 3.19
CA GLU A 37 16.73 13.07 2.01
C GLU A 37 15.46 13.26 1.17
N GLN A 38 15.50 14.24 0.28
CA GLN A 38 14.42 14.45 -0.68
C GLN A 38 14.40 13.33 -1.72
N TRP A 39 13.24 12.72 -1.89
CA TRP A 39 12.98 11.71 -2.91
C TRP A 39 11.74 12.08 -3.71
N GLU A 40 11.78 11.89 -5.02
CA GLU A 40 10.65 12.13 -5.92
C GLU A 40 10.64 11.12 -7.06
N LEU A 41 9.45 10.65 -7.43
CA LEU A 41 9.23 9.88 -8.65
C LEU A 41 7.99 10.38 -9.38
N SER A 42 8.19 10.85 -10.61
CA SER A 42 7.12 11.23 -11.54
C SER A 42 6.97 10.26 -12.70
N LEU A 43 5.85 10.37 -13.40
CA LEU A 43 5.56 9.54 -14.57
C LEU A 43 6.63 9.71 -15.66
N ALA A 44 7.03 10.95 -15.93
CA ALA A 44 8.07 11.23 -16.91
C ALA A 44 9.44 10.71 -16.48
N ALA A 45 9.82 10.88 -15.21
CA ALA A 45 11.07 10.36 -14.67
C ALA A 45 11.15 8.84 -14.82
N TYR A 46 10.06 8.13 -14.51
CA TYR A 46 9.98 6.68 -14.70
C TYR A 46 10.10 6.29 -16.18
N LEU A 47 9.38 6.96 -17.08
CA LEU A 47 9.43 6.67 -18.52
C LEU A 47 10.83 6.91 -19.12
N ARG A 48 11.52 7.98 -18.70
CA ARG A 48 12.92 8.23 -19.07
C ARG A 48 13.86 7.11 -18.65
N HIS A 49 13.56 6.45 -17.53
CA HIS A 49 14.41 5.41 -16.97
C HIS A 49 14.14 4.02 -17.58
N THR A 50 12.92 3.76 -18.03
CA THR A 50 12.48 2.43 -18.45
C THR A 50 12.34 2.26 -19.96
N THR A 51 12.34 3.36 -20.71
CA THR A 51 12.06 3.33 -22.16
C THR A 51 13.09 4.15 -22.94
N GLU A 52 13.52 3.62 -24.09
CA GLU A 52 14.28 4.42 -25.05
C GLU A 52 13.39 5.51 -25.66
N LEU A 53 13.68 6.77 -25.31
CA LEU A 53 12.86 7.90 -25.72
C LEU A 53 13.22 8.37 -27.14
N PRO A 54 12.25 8.41 -28.07
CA PRO A 54 12.47 9.09 -29.34
C PRO A 54 12.70 10.58 -29.09
N SER A 55 13.61 11.19 -29.86
CA SER A 55 13.99 12.61 -29.68
C SER A 55 12.80 13.57 -29.74
N LEU A 56 11.78 13.24 -30.54
CA LEU A 56 10.53 14.00 -30.67
C LEU A 56 9.65 13.96 -29.41
N ALA A 57 9.80 12.96 -28.54
CA ALA A 57 9.01 12.84 -27.32
C ALA A 57 9.61 13.59 -26.12
N LEU A 58 10.90 13.98 -26.17
CA LEU A 58 11.60 14.57 -25.02
C LEU A 58 10.96 15.85 -24.50
N LYS A 59 10.54 16.75 -25.40
CA LYS A 59 9.90 18.02 -25.04
C LYS A 59 8.50 17.82 -24.44
N PRO A 60 7.55 17.13 -25.11
CA PRO A 60 6.24 16.88 -24.52
C PRO A 60 6.32 16.04 -23.23
N LEU A 61 7.26 15.09 -23.12
CA LEU A 61 7.46 14.33 -21.88
C LEU A 61 7.88 15.22 -20.71
N GLY A 62 8.67 16.28 -20.97
CA GLY A 62 9.06 17.23 -19.92
C GLY A 62 7.88 17.99 -19.30
N LEU A 63 6.75 18.10 -20.00
CA LEU A 63 5.53 18.68 -19.44
C LEU A 63 4.88 17.77 -18.38
N LEU A 64 5.28 16.50 -18.34
CA LEU A 64 4.84 15.51 -17.35
C LEU A 64 5.87 15.31 -16.22
N ASP A 65 6.93 16.12 -16.14
CA ASP A 65 7.99 15.95 -15.13
C ASP A 65 7.48 16.10 -13.69
N ARG A 66 6.39 16.85 -13.48
CA ARG A 66 5.72 16.98 -12.18
C ARG A 66 4.45 16.12 -12.09
N TYR A 67 4.00 15.57 -13.21
CA TYR A 67 2.73 14.88 -13.28
C TYR A 67 2.81 13.48 -12.67
N GLY A 68 1.82 13.14 -11.86
CA GLY A 68 1.80 11.88 -11.12
C GLY A 68 2.84 11.82 -10.02
N ALA A 69 3.63 12.88 -9.81
CA ALA A 69 4.77 12.86 -8.92
C ALA A 69 4.34 12.49 -7.51
N VAL A 70 5.12 11.64 -6.85
CA VAL A 70 5.07 11.46 -5.41
C VAL A 70 6.40 11.93 -4.85
N ALA A 71 6.34 12.88 -3.92
CA ALA A 71 7.50 13.46 -3.28
C ALA A 71 7.44 13.20 -1.78
N VAL A 72 8.56 12.73 -1.21
CA VAL A 72 8.75 12.58 0.22
C VAL A 72 10.13 13.06 0.59
N GLY A 73 10.19 13.95 1.58
CA GLY A 73 11.45 14.45 2.12
C GLY A 73 11.35 14.70 3.61
N PRO A 74 12.46 15.08 4.25
CA PRO A 74 12.48 15.38 5.67
C PRO A 74 11.55 16.54 6.00
N ASP A 75 11.43 17.55 5.12
CA ASP A 75 10.73 18.81 5.40
C ASP A 75 9.39 18.98 4.67
N THR A 76 9.20 18.29 3.54
CA THR A 76 7.99 18.36 2.73
C THR A 76 7.51 16.98 2.27
N ALA A 77 6.23 16.89 1.92
CA ALA A 77 5.66 15.80 1.14
C ALA A 77 4.64 16.35 0.15
N GLY A 78 4.48 15.67 -0.99
CA GLY A 78 3.71 16.22 -2.09
C GLY A 78 3.24 15.22 -3.12
N PHE A 79 2.26 15.66 -3.90
CA PHE A 79 1.71 14.94 -5.05
C PHE A 79 1.60 15.88 -6.25
N ASP A 80 1.80 15.35 -7.46
CA ASP A 80 1.64 16.08 -8.73
C ASP A 80 2.47 17.39 -8.81
N GLY A 81 3.59 17.43 -8.08
CA GLY A 81 4.47 18.58 -7.96
C GLY A 81 4.08 19.59 -6.88
N ASP A 82 2.94 19.44 -6.21
CA ASP A 82 2.58 20.31 -5.09
C ASP A 82 3.17 19.79 -3.78
N ASP A 83 4.13 20.52 -3.22
CA ASP A 83 4.81 20.17 -1.97
C ASP A 83 4.22 20.92 -0.77
N ILE A 84 3.92 20.16 0.29
CA ILE A 84 3.39 20.66 1.55
C ILE A 84 4.43 20.46 2.65
N ALA A 85 4.79 21.53 3.33
CA ALA A 85 5.65 21.46 4.51
C ALA A 85 4.96 20.69 5.64
N TRP A 86 5.70 19.80 6.31
CA TRP A 86 5.12 18.91 7.34
C TRP A 86 4.44 19.66 8.48
N ASP A 87 4.90 20.86 8.83
CA ASP A 87 4.30 21.73 9.85
C ASP A 87 2.89 22.22 9.49
N LYS A 88 2.53 22.18 8.21
CA LYS A 88 1.18 22.48 7.70
C LYS A 88 0.33 21.24 7.57
N VAL A 89 0.91 20.04 7.53
CA VAL A 89 0.14 18.80 7.37
C VAL A 89 -0.62 18.53 8.67
N ILE A 90 -1.92 18.30 8.52
CA ILE A 90 -2.84 17.99 9.62
C ILE A 90 -2.93 16.47 9.77
N ARG A 91 -3.15 15.77 8.66
CA ARG A 91 -3.24 14.31 8.64
C ARG A 91 -2.98 13.73 7.25
N LEU A 92 -2.61 12.45 7.23
CA LEU A 92 -2.60 11.62 6.03
C LEU A 92 -3.80 10.68 6.05
N GLU A 93 -4.46 10.54 4.90
CA GLU A 93 -5.52 9.55 4.70
C GLU A 93 -4.96 8.39 3.87
N VAL A 94 -5.05 7.18 4.39
CA VAL A 94 -4.63 5.94 3.74
C VAL A 94 -5.86 5.15 3.30
N ARG A 95 -5.84 4.67 2.06
CA ARG A 95 -6.91 3.84 1.46
C ARG A 95 -6.32 2.70 0.66
N ASP A 96 -7.12 1.68 0.35
CA ASP A 96 -6.69 0.65 -0.60
C ASP A 96 -6.69 1.24 -2.01
N VAL A 97 -5.65 0.94 -2.80
CA VAL A 97 -5.52 1.44 -4.19
C VAL A 97 -6.71 1.05 -5.06
N VAL A 98 -7.43 -0.05 -4.78
CA VAL A 98 -8.65 -0.42 -5.52
C VAL A 98 -9.82 0.53 -5.25
N GLU A 99 -9.81 1.25 -4.12
CA GLU A 99 -10.79 2.28 -3.78
C GLU A 99 -10.43 3.63 -4.41
N VAL A 100 -9.15 3.84 -4.74
CA VAL A 100 -8.63 5.10 -5.29
C VAL A 100 -8.57 5.06 -6.82
N VAL A 101 -8.13 3.93 -7.40
CA VAL A 101 -7.93 3.74 -8.82
C VAL A 101 -9.09 2.93 -9.39
N SER A 102 -9.95 3.63 -10.12
CA SER A 102 -11.09 3.07 -10.84
C SER A 102 -10.94 3.28 -12.36
N ASP A 103 -11.77 2.61 -13.16
CA ASP A 103 -11.84 2.85 -14.61
C ASP A 103 -12.13 4.33 -14.93
N ALA A 104 -12.99 4.98 -14.13
CA ALA A 104 -13.28 6.40 -14.28
C ALA A 104 -12.06 7.28 -13.95
N ALA A 105 -11.30 6.94 -12.90
CA ALA A 105 -10.06 7.64 -12.56
C ALA A 105 -9.01 7.47 -13.66
N MET A 106 -8.85 6.27 -14.21
CA MET A 106 -7.94 5.98 -15.33
C MET A 106 -8.34 6.74 -16.61
N ALA A 107 -9.64 6.82 -16.92
CA ALA A 107 -10.14 7.58 -18.06
C ALA A 107 -9.91 9.09 -17.88
N HIS A 108 -10.12 9.61 -16.66
CA HIS A 108 -9.81 10.99 -16.34
C HIS A 108 -8.32 11.30 -16.45
N GLU A 109 -7.48 10.38 -15.96
CA GLU A 109 -6.02 10.45 -16.06
C GLU A 109 -5.56 10.56 -17.52
N ALA A 110 -6.13 9.74 -18.41
CA ALA A 110 -5.84 9.79 -19.84
C ALA A 110 -6.18 11.16 -20.45
N GLU A 111 -7.31 11.76 -20.08
CA GLU A 111 -7.71 13.07 -20.56
C GLU A 111 -6.83 14.19 -19.99
N LYS A 112 -6.48 14.11 -18.70
CA LYS A 112 -5.57 15.06 -18.04
C LYS A 112 -4.21 15.07 -18.75
N ILE A 113 -3.62 13.90 -18.99
CA ILE A 113 -2.36 13.75 -19.76
C ILE A 113 -2.51 14.36 -21.17
N ARG A 114 -3.60 14.04 -21.89
CA ARG A 114 -3.82 14.59 -23.23
C ARG A 114 -3.95 16.10 -23.24
N SER A 115 -4.59 16.69 -22.23
CA SER A 115 -4.85 18.14 -22.16
C SER A 115 -3.59 18.96 -21.88
N MET A 116 -2.63 18.42 -21.12
CA MET A 116 -1.35 19.09 -20.83
C MET A 116 -0.39 19.08 -22.02
N LEU A 117 -0.57 18.15 -22.96
CA LEU A 117 0.33 17.99 -24.08
C LEU A 117 -0.16 18.82 -25.29
N PRO A 118 0.63 19.79 -25.77
CA PRO A 118 0.27 20.57 -26.95
C PRO A 118 0.21 19.66 -28.19
N PRO A 119 -0.51 20.05 -29.26
CA PRO A 119 -0.61 19.27 -30.50
C PRO A 119 0.72 19.31 -31.28
N VAL A 120 1.73 18.60 -30.78
CA VAL A 120 3.09 18.54 -31.33
C VAL A 120 3.48 17.10 -31.69
N PRO A 121 4.47 16.92 -32.59
CA PRO A 121 5.07 15.60 -32.83
C PRO A 121 5.55 14.97 -31.51
N GLY A 122 5.36 13.66 -31.36
CA GLY A 122 5.71 12.94 -30.13
C GLY A 122 4.61 12.88 -29.07
N ARG A 123 3.57 13.72 -29.13
CA ARG A 123 2.43 13.68 -28.16
C ARG A 123 1.77 12.31 -28.09
N LYS A 124 1.44 11.72 -29.25
CA LYS A 124 0.79 10.40 -29.33
C LYS A 124 1.63 9.33 -28.62
N TRP A 125 2.93 9.34 -28.88
CA TRP A 125 3.88 8.42 -28.25
C TRP A 125 3.84 8.56 -26.72
N VAL A 126 3.91 9.79 -26.20
CA VAL A 126 3.87 10.04 -24.74
C VAL A 126 2.58 9.54 -24.11
N VAL A 127 1.43 9.84 -24.71
CA VAL A 127 0.12 9.38 -24.20
C VAL A 127 0.03 7.86 -24.22
N GLU A 128 0.41 7.20 -25.31
CA GLU A 128 0.34 5.74 -25.43
C GLU A 128 1.22 5.03 -24.39
N HIS A 129 2.47 5.49 -24.20
CA HIS A 129 3.39 4.87 -23.24
C HIS A 129 3.00 5.16 -21.80
N ALA A 130 2.51 6.37 -21.51
CA ALA A 130 1.95 6.69 -20.21
C ALA A 130 0.77 5.79 -19.85
N MET A 131 -0.18 5.60 -20.77
CA MET A 131 -1.35 4.76 -20.51
C MET A 131 -1.00 3.28 -20.43
N ALA A 132 -0.07 2.80 -21.27
CA ALA A 132 0.42 1.43 -21.20
C ALA A 132 1.05 1.16 -19.83
N LEU A 133 1.88 2.08 -19.33
CA LEU A 133 2.52 1.97 -18.02
C LEU A 133 1.51 1.98 -16.87
N LEU A 134 0.53 2.90 -16.90
CA LEU A 134 -0.53 2.93 -15.89
C LEU A 134 -1.32 1.62 -15.89
N GLY A 135 -1.62 1.06 -17.07
CA GLY A 135 -2.26 -0.25 -17.21
C GLY A 135 -1.43 -1.40 -16.64
N GLU A 136 -0.11 -1.37 -16.86
CA GLU A 136 0.84 -2.36 -16.32
C GLU A 136 0.85 -2.38 -14.78
N PHE A 137 0.85 -1.21 -14.15
CA PHE A 137 0.79 -1.12 -12.68
C PHE A 137 -0.59 -1.47 -12.13
N ALA A 138 -1.65 -1.02 -12.81
CA ALA A 138 -3.01 -1.22 -12.36
C ALA A 138 -3.45 -2.68 -12.47
N GLY A 139 -3.14 -3.36 -13.58
CA GLY A 139 -3.63 -4.70 -13.89
C GLY A 139 -3.48 -5.71 -12.75
N PRO A 140 -2.25 -5.96 -12.24
CA PRO A 140 -2.02 -6.91 -11.14
C PRO A 140 -2.67 -6.54 -9.79
N ARG A 141 -3.19 -5.31 -9.65
CA ARG A 141 -3.74 -4.79 -8.39
C ARG A 141 -5.26 -4.70 -8.43
N LEU A 142 -5.83 -4.22 -9.52
CA LEU A 142 -7.27 -4.03 -9.65
C LEU A 142 -8.04 -5.36 -9.83
N THR A 143 -7.37 -6.44 -10.20
CA THR A 143 -7.98 -7.78 -10.23
C THR A 143 -8.07 -8.44 -8.86
N LYS A 144 -7.47 -7.84 -7.83
CA LYS A 144 -7.44 -8.39 -6.47
C LYS A 144 -8.54 -7.75 -5.64
N THR A 145 -8.99 -8.45 -4.60
CA THR A 145 -9.84 -7.87 -3.55
C THR A 145 -9.13 -6.75 -2.80
N ARG A 146 -7.80 -6.79 -2.75
CA ARG A 146 -6.95 -5.73 -2.21
C ARG A 146 -5.74 -5.49 -3.11
N GLY A 147 -5.55 -4.24 -3.48
CA GLY A 147 -4.45 -3.81 -4.33
C GLY A 147 -3.28 -3.24 -3.51
N GLY A 148 -3.48 -2.97 -2.22
CA GLY A 148 -2.46 -2.44 -1.32
C GLY A 148 -2.77 -1.01 -0.88
N ASP A 149 -2.38 -0.69 0.35
CA ASP A 149 -2.61 0.63 0.94
C ASP A 149 -1.77 1.72 0.25
N VAL A 150 -2.34 2.90 0.10
CA VAL A 150 -1.70 4.09 -0.46
C VAL A 150 -2.11 5.32 0.34
N VAL A 151 -1.22 6.31 0.46
CA VAL A 151 -1.63 7.63 0.99
C VAL A 151 -2.45 8.30 -0.10
N SER A 152 -3.77 8.32 0.04
CA SER A 152 -4.67 8.89 -0.97
C SER A 152 -4.78 10.40 -0.85
N GLU A 153 -4.64 10.94 0.37
CA GLU A 153 -4.78 12.38 0.61
C GLU A 153 -3.77 12.89 1.66
N ILE A 154 -3.22 14.07 1.40
CA ILE A 154 -2.51 14.90 2.38
C ILE A 154 -3.44 16.04 2.73
N VAL A 155 -3.93 16.04 3.96
CA VAL A 155 -4.79 17.10 4.47
C VAL A 155 -3.93 18.11 5.22
N TYR A 156 -4.05 19.38 4.86
CA TYR A 156 -3.14 20.42 5.34
C TYR A 156 -3.84 21.75 5.60
N ARG A 157 -3.16 22.60 6.37
CA ARG A 157 -3.58 23.96 6.66
C ARG A 157 -3.23 24.88 5.49
N GLY A 158 -4.24 25.32 4.76
CA GLY A 158 -4.14 26.33 3.72
C GLY A 158 -4.08 27.76 4.27
N ALA A 159 -4.11 28.73 3.35
CA ALA A 159 -4.18 30.14 3.70
C ALA A 159 -5.42 30.43 4.57
N LEU A 160 -5.28 31.36 5.54
CA LEU A 160 -6.32 31.74 6.50
C LEU A 160 -6.78 30.58 7.41
N GLY A 161 -5.94 29.56 7.60
CA GLY A 161 -6.23 28.45 8.52
C GLY A 161 -7.28 27.46 8.00
N ARG A 162 -7.75 27.60 6.75
CA ARG A 162 -8.71 26.67 6.15
C ARG A 162 -8.03 25.34 5.86
N GLU A 163 -8.73 24.24 6.14
CA GLU A 163 -8.31 22.92 5.73
C GLU A 163 -8.37 22.79 4.19
N LYS A 164 -7.33 22.19 3.62
CA LYS A 164 -7.24 21.85 2.21
C LYS A 164 -6.78 20.40 2.08
N THR A 165 -7.13 19.79 0.96
CA THR A 165 -6.77 18.42 0.64
C THR A 165 -5.95 18.42 -0.63
N LEU A 166 -4.80 17.76 -0.60
CA LEU A 166 -4.01 17.40 -1.77
C LEU A 166 -4.21 15.90 -2.02
N GLN A 167 -4.83 15.56 -3.15
CA GLN A 167 -5.12 14.17 -3.51
C GLN A 167 -3.96 13.56 -4.31
N ALA A 168 -3.67 12.29 -4.07
CA ALA A 168 -2.73 11.54 -4.87
C ALA A 168 -3.30 11.30 -6.28
N GLY A 169 -2.50 11.61 -7.31
CA GLY A 169 -2.81 11.21 -8.68
C GLY A 169 -2.78 9.67 -8.85
N VAL A 170 -3.36 9.18 -9.95
CA VAL A 170 -3.42 7.73 -10.22
C VAL A 170 -2.01 7.11 -10.26
N PHE A 171 -1.05 7.77 -10.91
CA PHE A 171 0.32 7.28 -10.94
C PHE A 171 0.94 7.22 -9.53
N ALA A 172 0.82 8.27 -8.71
CA ALA A 172 1.33 8.29 -7.34
C ALA A 172 0.74 7.15 -6.49
N ALA A 173 -0.57 6.92 -6.59
CA ALA A 173 -1.24 5.80 -5.93
C ALA A 173 -0.68 4.44 -6.41
N LEU A 174 -0.56 4.23 -7.72
CA LEU A 174 -0.01 3.00 -8.28
C LEU A 174 1.46 2.78 -7.92
N VAL A 175 2.27 3.84 -7.85
CA VAL A 175 3.67 3.81 -7.36
C VAL A 175 3.71 3.35 -5.91
N MET A 176 2.92 3.96 -5.03
CA MET A 176 2.88 3.57 -3.60
C MET A 176 2.38 2.14 -3.40
N ALA A 177 1.41 1.69 -4.21
CA ALA A 177 0.96 0.30 -4.18
C ALA A 177 2.08 -0.63 -4.65
N THR A 178 2.76 -0.28 -5.75
CA THR A 178 3.83 -1.07 -6.36
C THR A 178 5.05 -1.20 -5.45
N TRP A 179 5.44 -0.08 -4.82
CA TRP A 179 6.57 0.03 -3.91
C TRP A 179 6.11 0.55 -2.54
N PRO A 180 5.70 -0.35 -1.63
CA PRO A 180 5.24 0.01 -0.29
C PRO A 180 6.28 0.78 0.54
N GLU A 181 7.56 0.74 0.18
CA GLU A 181 8.64 1.57 0.70
C GLU A 181 8.30 3.06 0.63
N VAL A 182 7.73 3.53 -0.49
CA VAL A 182 7.35 4.94 -0.69
C VAL A 182 6.27 5.34 0.31
N ARG A 183 5.22 4.51 0.44
CA ARG A 183 4.16 4.70 1.45
C ARG A 183 4.75 4.69 2.87
N ARG A 184 5.60 3.70 3.18
CA ARG A 184 6.22 3.55 4.51
C ARG A 184 7.07 4.76 4.86
N SER A 185 7.81 5.30 3.90
CA SER A 185 8.58 6.53 4.08
C SER A 185 7.67 7.71 4.43
N LEU A 186 6.59 7.92 3.66
CA LEU A 186 5.60 8.98 3.93
C LEU A 186 4.96 8.85 5.31
N THR A 187 4.46 7.66 5.68
CA THR A 187 3.76 7.47 6.96
C THR A 187 4.71 7.47 8.15
N ALA A 188 5.93 6.94 8.02
CA ALA A 188 6.94 7.01 9.06
C ALA A 188 7.40 8.47 9.30
N THR A 189 7.59 9.24 8.24
CA THR A 189 7.96 10.66 8.33
C THR A 189 6.85 11.49 8.94
N ALA A 190 5.59 11.26 8.54
CA ALA A 190 4.43 11.89 9.14
C ALA A 190 4.37 11.62 10.67
N ARG A 191 4.52 10.36 11.08
CA ARG A 191 4.53 9.99 12.51
C ARG A 191 5.68 10.65 13.27
N LEU A 192 6.88 10.68 12.70
CA LEU A 192 8.03 11.37 13.29
C LEU A 192 7.75 12.87 13.51
N ARG A 193 7.00 13.49 12.60
CA ARG A 193 6.60 14.90 12.66
C ARG A 193 5.34 15.14 13.50
N GLY A 194 4.78 14.12 14.13
CA GLY A 194 3.57 14.23 14.96
C GLY A 194 2.27 14.37 14.17
N VAL A 195 2.29 14.05 12.87
CA VAL A 195 1.12 14.08 11.98
C VAL A 195 0.34 12.77 12.12
N ALA A 196 -0.99 12.88 12.23
CA ALA A 196 -1.87 11.71 12.32
C ALA A 196 -1.97 10.99 10.97
N VAL A 197 -2.02 9.66 11.00
CA VAL A 197 -2.25 8.81 9.83
C VAL A 197 -3.52 8.01 10.07
N TYR A 198 -4.50 8.14 9.18
CA TYR A 198 -5.81 7.48 9.27
C TYR A 198 -6.00 6.47 8.15
N GLY A 199 -6.89 5.51 8.36
CA GLY A 199 -7.29 4.55 7.32
C GLY A 199 -6.28 3.44 7.05
N GLU A 200 -5.11 3.45 7.72
CA GLU A 200 -4.27 2.26 7.81
C GLU A 200 -5.08 1.18 8.52
N ARG A 201 -5.47 0.13 7.78
CA ARG A 201 -5.87 -1.09 8.45
C ARG A 201 -4.61 -1.64 9.11
N GLU A 202 -4.70 -1.93 10.41
CA GLU A 202 -3.67 -2.71 11.10
C GLU A 202 -3.32 -3.88 10.18
N SER A 203 -2.09 -3.86 9.68
CA SER A 203 -1.53 -5.05 9.07
C SER A 203 -1.62 -6.11 10.15
N GLU A 204 -2.17 -7.28 9.85
CA GLU A 204 -1.98 -8.48 10.68
C GLU A 204 -0.49 -8.85 10.68
N GLU A 205 0.32 -8.01 11.31
CA GLU A 205 1.64 -8.32 11.79
C GLU A 205 1.40 -8.89 13.18
N THR A 206 1.25 -10.22 13.23
CA THR A 206 0.90 -11.02 14.40
C THR A 206 1.49 -10.47 15.70
N PRO A 207 0.68 -9.86 16.58
CA PRO A 207 1.07 -9.62 17.95
C PRO A 207 0.77 -10.90 18.73
N GLY A 208 1.85 -11.57 19.18
CA GLY A 208 1.85 -12.32 20.44
C GLY A 208 0.91 -13.52 20.56
N LEU A 209 1.51 -14.71 20.48
CA LEU A 209 1.30 -15.83 21.40
C LEU A 209 0.10 -15.67 22.37
N VAL A 210 -1.07 -16.18 21.99
CA VAL A 210 -2.20 -16.31 22.92
C VAL A 210 -1.86 -17.43 23.92
N PRO A 211 -1.88 -17.21 25.25
CA PRO A 211 -1.80 -18.32 26.19
C PRO A 211 -3.04 -19.20 26.00
N ASN A 212 -2.78 -20.47 25.72
CA ASN A 212 -3.78 -21.54 25.66
C ASN A 212 -4.66 -21.52 26.92
N GLN A 213 -5.86 -20.92 26.84
CA GLN A 213 -6.86 -21.05 27.88
C GLN A 213 -7.48 -22.45 27.77
N ALA A 214 -7.40 -23.14 28.90
CA ALA A 214 -7.81 -24.51 29.09
C ALA A 214 -9.26 -24.78 28.64
N ALA A 215 -9.44 -25.98 28.10
CA ALA A 215 -10.72 -26.55 27.73
C ALA A 215 -11.75 -26.47 28.87
N PRO A 216 -13.06 -26.24 28.57
CA PRO A 216 -14.09 -26.33 29.57
C PRO A 216 -14.26 -27.79 30.01
N GLU A 217 -14.09 -27.99 31.31
CA GLU A 217 -14.29 -29.23 32.06
C GLU A 217 -15.73 -29.76 31.87
N LEU A 218 -15.85 -30.94 31.28
CA LEU A 218 -17.10 -31.67 31.14
C LEU A 218 -17.60 -32.11 32.52
N LYS A 219 -18.69 -31.49 32.98
CA LYS A 219 -19.40 -31.87 34.21
C LYS A 219 -20.05 -33.26 34.02
N PRO A 220 -19.85 -34.22 34.92
CA PRO A 220 -20.42 -35.57 34.78
C PRO A 220 -21.94 -35.58 35.06
N PRO A 221 -22.69 -36.50 34.43
CA PRO A 221 -24.14 -36.62 34.65
C PRO A 221 -24.47 -37.14 36.05
N GLU A 222 -25.42 -36.48 36.71
CA GLU A 222 -25.96 -36.85 38.01
C GLU A 222 -26.63 -38.22 37.96
N SER A 223 -26.08 -39.14 38.75
CA SER A 223 -26.63 -40.46 39.03
C SER A 223 -27.80 -40.35 40.00
N GLY A 224 -29.02 -40.27 39.46
CA GLY A 224 -30.26 -40.48 40.21
C GLY A 224 -30.43 -41.97 40.55
N MET A 225 -30.11 -42.34 41.80
CA MET A 225 -30.37 -43.65 42.37
C MET A 225 -31.67 -43.60 43.19
N GLN A 226 -32.60 -44.51 42.88
CA GLN A 226 -33.68 -45.12 43.71
C GLN A 226 -34.85 -45.43 42.77
N GLY A 227 -35.30 -46.67 42.56
CA GLY A 227 -35.35 -47.83 43.44
C GLY A 227 -36.83 -48.24 43.54
N GLY A 228 -37.23 -49.42 43.04
CA GLY A 228 -38.63 -49.84 43.09
C GLY A 228 -39.04 -51.03 42.24
N ILE A 229 -38.60 -52.21 42.68
CA ILE A 229 -39.18 -53.57 42.48
C ILE A 229 -40.67 -53.54 42.93
N ALA A 230 -41.69 -54.25 42.42
CA ALA A 230 -41.93 -55.23 41.37
C ALA A 230 -43.45 -55.44 41.21
N VAL A 231 -43.81 -56.41 40.36
CA VAL A 231 -44.99 -57.30 40.37
C VAL A 231 -45.98 -57.08 39.21
N VAL A 232 -46.10 -58.16 38.44
CA VAL A 232 -46.95 -58.50 37.26
C VAL A 232 -48.23 -59.22 37.79
N PRO A 233 -49.10 -59.84 36.96
CA PRO A 233 -49.99 -59.45 35.84
C PRO A 233 -51.44 -59.21 36.36
N GLU A 234 -52.52 -58.94 35.61
CA GLU A 234 -53.12 -59.42 34.34
C GLU A 234 -53.97 -58.30 33.74
#